data_AF-A0A947K3K5-F1
#
_entry.id   AF-A0A947K3K5-F1
#
_cell.length_a   1.000
_cell.length_b   1.000
_cell.length_c   1.000
_cell.angle_alpha   90.00
_cell.angle_beta   90.00
_cell.angle_gamma   90.00
#
_symmetry.space_group_name_H-M   'P 1'
#
loop_
_entity.id
_entity.type
_entity.pdbx_description
1 polymer ?
#
loop_
_entity_poly.entity_id
_entity_poly.type
_entity_poly.pdbx_seq_one_letter_code
_entity_poly.pdbx_strand_id
1 'polypeptide(L)'
;MNKLNALLEIGCEEIPARFMPGFLKDLEEIAQEKLRQERLVFSKVETLGTYRRLTLYIEGLAKRQTDLEEEIKGPPADRAFDPSGKPTQAALGFARSQGITPDQLVVKAFGKNDYVFARILRHGQPAEKVLASLFPDIISSLYQPLAMRWGNNDFKFIRPIHWLVALCGNKIVKFELAGIKSGNKTSPHRYFKNVGTGLVPVRFGGQPQGLSLHSYKKALAKLGVVVDQNE
;
A
#
# COMPACT_ATOMS: atom_id res chain seq x y z
N MET A 1 -14.12 1.39 15.49
CA MET A 1 -13.94 0.94 14.09
C MET A 1 -13.09 -0.32 14.08
N ASN A 2 -13.51 -1.38 13.38
CA ASN A 2 -12.79 -2.65 13.38
C ASN A 2 -11.55 -2.54 12.46
N LYS A 3 -10.35 -2.38 13.04
CA LYS A 3 -9.07 -2.25 12.33
C LYS A 3 -8.47 -3.63 11.98
N LEU A 4 -7.51 -3.67 11.07
CA LEU A 4 -6.74 -4.85 10.68
C LEU A 4 -5.24 -4.55 10.83
N ASN A 5 -4.41 -5.57 10.66
CA ASN A 5 -2.97 -5.40 10.50
C ASN A 5 -2.56 -5.87 9.09
N ALA A 6 -1.44 -5.35 8.59
CA ALA A 6 -0.85 -5.79 7.33
C ALA A 6 0.64 -6.12 7.50
N LEU A 7 1.15 -7.01 6.65
CA LEU A 7 2.53 -7.46 6.66
C LEU A 7 3.02 -7.57 5.23
N LEU A 8 4.20 -6.99 4.98
CA LEU A 8 4.99 -7.22 3.78
C LEU A 8 6.36 -7.77 4.21
N GLU A 9 6.76 -8.90 3.65
CA GLU A 9 8.05 -9.51 3.84
C GLU A 9 8.75 -9.65 2.49
N ILE A 10 9.98 -9.18 2.41
CA ILE A 10 10.83 -9.24 1.23
C ILE A 10 12.00 -10.15 1.57
N GLY A 11 11.96 -11.37 1.04
CA GLY A 11 13.06 -12.31 1.13
C GLY A 11 14.04 -12.14 -0.01
N CYS A 12 15.32 -12.01 0.27
CA CYS A 12 16.35 -11.76 -0.75
C CYS A 12 17.69 -12.45 -0.44
N GLU A 13 18.65 -12.32 -1.36
CA GLU A 13 20.06 -12.59 -1.08
C GLU A 13 20.62 -11.65 -0.02
N GLU A 14 21.79 -11.99 0.51
CA GLU A 14 22.41 -11.28 1.62
C GLU A 14 22.69 -9.80 1.30
N ILE A 15 21.97 -8.92 2.01
CA ILE A 15 22.19 -7.48 2.10
C ILE A 15 23.34 -7.25 3.08
N PRO A 16 24.37 -6.47 2.71
CA PRO A 16 25.45 -6.13 3.62
C PRO A 16 24.94 -5.45 4.89
N ALA A 17 25.40 -5.92 6.05
CA ALA A 17 24.94 -5.48 7.37
C ALA A 17 24.87 -3.96 7.53
N ARG A 18 25.89 -3.25 7.03
CA ARG A 18 26.01 -1.78 7.10
C ARG A 18 24.83 -1.01 6.50
N PHE A 19 24.11 -1.62 5.55
CA PHE A 19 22.97 -0.96 4.90
C PHE A 19 21.64 -1.26 5.61
N MET A 20 21.57 -2.30 6.44
CA MET A 20 20.32 -2.78 7.03
C MET A 20 19.57 -1.71 7.84
N PRO A 21 20.20 -0.94 8.74
CA PRO A 21 19.50 0.10 9.49
C PRO A 21 18.90 1.18 8.57
N GLY A 22 19.64 1.57 7.52
CA GLY A 22 19.16 2.53 6.52
C GLY A 22 17.97 2.00 5.73
N PHE A 23 18.02 0.74 5.28
CA PHE A 23 16.90 0.11 4.57
C PHE A 23 15.64 0.00 5.41
N LEU A 24 15.77 -0.37 6.69
CA LEU A 24 14.62 -0.50 7.59
C LEU A 24 13.98 0.85 7.89
N LYS A 25 14.80 1.90 8.08
CA LYS A 25 14.33 3.27 8.26
C LYS A 25 13.63 3.80 7.00
N ASP A 26 14.25 3.65 5.84
CA ASP A 26 13.71 4.09 4.56
C ASP A 26 12.39 3.36 4.22
N LEU A 27 12.34 2.04 4.47
CA LEU A 27 11.12 1.25 4.32
C LEU A 27 9.98 1.75 5.22
N GLU A 28 10.28 2.12 6.46
CA GLU A 28 9.31 2.70 7.38
C GLU A 28 8.79 4.06 6.89
N GLU A 29 9.70 4.98 6.56
CA GLU A 29 9.38 6.34 6.13
C GLU A 29 8.56 6.35 4.83
N ILE A 30 8.99 5.59 3.81
CA ILE A 30 8.28 5.45 2.54
C ILE A 30 6.91 4.83 2.74
N ALA A 31 6.80 3.79 3.56
CA ALA A 31 5.51 3.14 3.81
C ALA A 31 4.53 4.09 4.51
N GLN A 32 5.00 4.82 5.53
CA GLN A 32 4.16 5.81 6.21
C GLN A 32 3.67 6.90 5.26
N GLU A 33 4.55 7.43 4.42
CA GLU A 33 4.20 8.48 3.46
C GLU A 33 3.17 7.98 2.44
N LYS A 34 3.45 6.84 1.79
CA LYS A 34 2.56 6.28 0.77
C LYS A 34 1.20 5.85 1.33
N LEU A 35 1.15 5.32 2.55
CA LEU A 35 -0.13 5.01 3.22
C LEU A 35 -0.98 6.28 3.46
N ARG A 36 -0.35 7.40 3.85
CA ARG A 36 -1.04 8.69 4.02
C ARG A 36 -1.53 9.25 2.69
N GLN A 37 -0.72 9.20 1.64
CA GLN A 37 -1.11 9.61 0.28
C GLN A 37 -2.32 8.80 -0.22
N GLU A 38 -2.31 7.49 0.05
CA GLU A 38 -3.43 6.60 -0.21
C GLU A 38 -4.57 6.72 0.82
N ARG A 39 -4.57 7.72 1.70
CA ARG A 39 -5.63 7.97 2.70
C ARG A 39 -6.04 6.73 3.49
N LEU A 40 -5.09 5.84 3.74
CA LEU A 40 -5.27 4.69 4.60
C LEU A 40 -4.84 5.08 6.00
N VAL A 41 -5.80 5.13 6.92
CA VAL A 41 -5.51 5.38 8.34
C VAL A 41 -4.84 4.15 8.95
N PHE A 42 -3.74 4.35 9.67
CA PHE A 42 -3.02 3.31 10.42
C PHE A 42 -2.62 3.83 11.80
N SER A 43 -2.28 2.92 12.71
CA SER A 43 -1.82 3.27 14.06
C SER A 43 -0.31 3.36 14.14
N LYS A 44 0.40 2.37 13.58
CA LYS A 44 1.86 2.29 13.65
C LYS A 44 2.40 1.57 12.41
N VAL A 45 3.60 1.95 12.00
CA VAL A 45 4.42 1.19 11.07
C VAL A 45 5.65 0.72 11.83
N GLU A 46 6.03 -0.53 11.64
CA GLU A 46 7.24 -1.11 12.24
C GLU A 46 7.98 -1.90 11.17
N THR A 47 9.31 -1.82 11.21
CA THR A 47 10.17 -2.61 10.33
C THR A 47 11.06 -3.55 11.12
N LEU A 48 11.29 -4.74 10.56
CA LEU A 48 12.15 -5.77 11.13
C LEU A 48 13.03 -6.34 10.02
N GLY A 49 14.23 -6.81 10.34
CA GLY A 49 15.08 -7.33 9.28
C GLY A 49 16.25 -8.19 9.73
N THR A 50 16.71 -8.99 8.77
CA THR A 50 17.95 -9.75 8.81
C THR A 50 18.68 -9.53 7.48
N TYR A 51 19.89 -10.04 7.32
CA TYR A 51 20.63 -9.93 6.07
C TYR A 51 19.86 -10.41 4.84
N ARG A 52 18.88 -11.31 4.99
CA ARG A 52 18.10 -11.87 3.87
C ARG A 52 16.62 -11.51 3.89
N ARG A 53 16.20 -10.62 4.80
CA ARG A 53 14.79 -10.33 5.02
C ARG A 53 14.59 -8.88 5.42
N LEU A 54 13.71 -8.20 4.71
CA LEU A 54 13.11 -6.95 5.17
C LEU A 54 11.64 -7.22 5.45
N THR A 55 11.13 -6.73 6.57
CA THR A 55 9.74 -6.84 6.96
C THR A 55 9.19 -5.47 7.26
N LEU A 56 8.01 -5.18 6.73
CA LEU A 56 7.16 -4.06 7.06
C LEU A 56 5.88 -4.60 7.71
N TYR A 57 5.59 -4.14 8.92
CA TYR A 57 4.36 -4.44 9.64
C TYR A 57 3.58 -3.15 9.85
N ILE A 58 2.28 -3.19 9.55
CA ILE A 58 1.38 -2.05 9.68
C ILE A 58 0.30 -2.44 10.68
N GLU A 59 0.29 -1.75 11.81
CA GLU A 59 -0.66 -1.96 12.89
C GLU A 59 -1.87 -1.05 12.76
N GLY A 60 -3.06 -1.59 13.04
CA GLY A 60 -4.27 -0.79 13.17
C GLY A 60 -4.73 -0.12 11.87
N LEU A 61 -4.44 -0.75 10.73
CA LEU A 61 -4.84 -0.33 9.40
C LEU A 61 -6.37 -0.33 9.25
N ALA A 62 -6.91 0.75 8.71
CA ALA A 62 -8.32 0.84 8.33
C ALA A 62 -8.64 -0.19 7.24
N LYS A 63 -9.84 -0.80 7.31
CA LYS A 63 -10.28 -1.80 6.31
C LYS A 63 -10.49 -1.21 4.91
N ARG A 64 -10.62 0.11 4.81
CA ARG A 64 -10.93 0.83 3.59
C ARG A 64 -10.25 2.21 3.64
N GLN A 65 -9.79 2.67 2.49
CA GLN A 65 -9.38 4.05 2.26
C GLN A 65 -10.53 4.99 2.60
N THR A 66 -10.24 6.18 3.12
CA THR A 66 -11.29 7.18 3.35
C THR A 66 -11.85 7.67 2.02
N ASP A 67 -13.15 7.96 1.99
CA ASP A 67 -13.76 8.58 0.82
C ASP A 67 -13.13 9.95 0.58
N LEU A 68 -13.04 10.34 -0.69
CA LEU A 68 -12.48 11.62 -1.12
C LEU A 68 -13.60 12.44 -1.75
N GLU A 69 -13.93 13.57 -1.15
CA GLU A 69 -14.78 14.58 -1.76
C GLU A 69 -13.91 15.55 -2.56
N GLU A 70 -14.18 15.66 -3.84
CA GLU A 70 -13.51 16.61 -4.73
C GLU A 70 -14.52 17.61 -5.28
N GLU A 71 -14.10 18.88 -5.38
CA GLU A 71 -14.84 19.90 -6.10
C GLU A 71 -14.14 20.20 -7.42
N ILE A 72 -14.78 19.83 -8.52
CA ILE A 72 -14.24 20.01 -9.86
C ILE A 72 -14.85 21.26 -10.46
N LYS A 73 -14.00 22.22 -10.80
CA LYS A 73 -14.41 23.49 -11.42
C LYS A 73 -14.83 23.25 -12.86
N GLY A 74 -16.04 23.69 -13.19
CA GLY A 74 -16.63 23.64 -14.51
C GLY A 74 -16.64 24.99 -15.22
N PRO A 75 -17.52 25.19 -16.22
CA PRO A 75 -17.63 26.45 -16.94
C PRO A 75 -18.13 27.62 -16.05
N PRO A 76 -17.94 28.88 -16.51
CA PRO A 76 -18.60 30.05 -15.92
C PRO A 76 -20.13 29.86 -15.79
N ALA A 77 -20.73 30.37 -14.72
CA ALA A 77 -22.14 30.17 -14.41
C ALA A 77 -23.06 30.75 -15.50
N ASP A 78 -22.69 31.90 -16.06
CA ASP A 78 -23.38 32.59 -17.18
C ASP A 78 -23.35 31.79 -18.49
N ARG A 79 -22.42 30.84 -18.63
CA ARG A 79 -22.35 29.90 -19.76
C ARG A 79 -22.97 28.55 -19.43
N ALA A 80 -23.10 28.21 -18.15
CA ALA A 80 -23.65 26.96 -17.67
C ALA A 80 -25.19 26.98 -17.63
N PHE A 81 -25.79 28.13 -17.32
CA PHE A 81 -27.23 28.31 -17.27
C PHE A 81 -27.66 29.44 -18.20
N ASP A 82 -28.78 29.24 -18.89
CA ASP A 82 -29.39 30.27 -19.71
C ASP A 82 -30.12 31.33 -18.84
N PRO A 83 -30.60 32.45 -19.41
CA PRO A 83 -31.34 33.46 -18.65
C PRO A 83 -32.64 32.97 -17.99
N SER A 84 -33.15 31.80 -18.39
CA SER A 84 -34.32 31.15 -17.77
C SER A 84 -33.93 30.17 -16.66
N GLY A 85 -32.63 30.08 -16.32
CA GLY A 85 -32.09 29.17 -15.32
C GLY A 85 -31.96 27.71 -15.79
N LYS A 86 -32.13 27.42 -17.10
CA LYS A 86 -32.02 26.05 -17.61
C LYS A 86 -30.57 25.70 -17.95
N PRO A 87 -30.13 24.44 -17.73
CA PRO A 87 -28.77 24.01 -18.07
C PRO A 87 -28.52 24.10 -19.58
N THR A 88 -27.43 24.75 -19.97
CA THR A 88 -26.97 24.79 -21.36
C THR A 88 -26.26 23.48 -21.75
N GLN A 89 -25.89 23.34 -23.02
CA GLN A 89 -25.05 22.23 -23.47
C GLN A 89 -23.70 22.17 -22.74
N ALA A 90 -23.17 23.31 -22.29
CA ALA A 90 -21.93 23.34 -21.52
C ALA A 90 -22.10 22.71 -20.13
N ALA A 91 -23.19 23.03 -19.43
CA ALA A 91 -23.50 22.39 -18.14
C ALA A 91 -23.84 20.91 -18.29
N LEU A 92 -24.61 20.54 -19.32
CA LEU A 92 -24.96 19.14 -19.60
C LEU A 92 -23.73 18.29 -19.90
N GLY A 93 -22.84 18.79 -20.76
CA GLY A 93 -21.58 18.12 -21.10
C GLY A 93 -20.66 17.99 -19.89
N PHE A 94 -20.54 19.07 -19.10
CA PHE A 94 -19.75 19.05 -17.87
C PHE A 94 -20.31 18.03 -16.87
N ALA A 95 -21.58 18.11 -16.51
CA ALA A 95 -22.23 17.18 -15.59
C ALA A 95 -22.06 15.71 -16.04
N ARG A 96 -22.29 15.42 -17.34
CA ARG A 96 -22.08 14.09 -17.91
C ARG A 96 -20.63 13.61 -17.77
N SER A 97 -19.65 14.48 -18.05
CA SER A 97 -18.22 14.11 -17.89
C SER A 97 -17.83 13.80 -16.45
N GLN A 98 -18.55 14.36 -15.48
CA GLN A 98 -18.35 14.09 -14.06
C GLN A 98 -19.28 12.99 -13.51
N GLY A 99 -20.11 12.37 -14.36
CA GLY A 99 -21.01 11.29 -13.97
C GLY A 99 -22.20 11.71 -13.09
N ILE A 100 -22.56 13.00 -13.10
CA ILE A 100 -23.66 13.56 -12.31
C ILE A 100 -24.73 14.17 -13.21
N THR A 101 -25.87 14.54 -12.63
CA THR A 101 -26.91 15.30 -13.32
C THR A 101 -26.70 16.81 -13.17
N PRO A 102 -27.16 17.66 -14.11
CA PRO A 102 -26.94 19.11 -14.05
C PRO A 102 -27.52 19.79 -12.80
N ASP A 103 -28.59 19.25 -12.24
CA ASP A 103 -29.22 19.68 -10.99
C ASP A 103 -28.33 19.49 -9.75
N GLN A 104 -27.29 18.66 -9.84
CA GLN A 104 -26.29 18.47 -8.77
C GLN A 104 -25.13 19.48 -8.86
N LEU A 105 -25.08 20.32 -9.89
CA LEU A 105 -24.06 21.37 -10.01
C LEU A 105 -24.31 22.48 -9.00
N VAL A 106 -23.23 22.95 -8.37
CA VAL A 106 -23.28 24.08 -7.43
C VAL A 106 -22.57 25.28 -8.03
N VAL A 107 -23.22 26.45 -7.99
CA VAL A 107 -22.59 27.72 -8.41
C VAL A 107 -21.81 28.30 -7.23
N LYS A 108 -20.56 28.70 -7.46
CA LYS A 108 -19.72 29.37 -6.46
C LYS A 108 -18.91 30.51 -7.09
N ALA A 109 -18.70 31.56 -6.31
CA ALA A 109 -17.75 32.60 -6.65
C ALA A 109 -16.32 32.05 -6.68
N PHE A 110 -15.59 32.32 -7.77
CA PHE A 110 -14.18 32.01 -7.90
C PHE A 110 -13.45 33.18 -8.56
N GLY A 111 -12.74 33.97 -7.75
CA GLY A 111 -12.18 35.24 -8.18
C GLY A 111 -13.28 36.28 -8.38
N LYS A 112 -13.33 36.90 -9.56
CA LYS A 112 -14.33 37.94 -9.90
C LYS A 112 -15.61 37.40 -10.54
N ASN A 113 -15.67 36.10 -10.85
CA ASN A 113 -16.77 35.49 -11.60
C ASN A 113 -17.31 34.26 -10.87
N ASP A 114 -18.56 33.91 -11.18
CA ASP A 114 -19.19 32.67 -10.72
C ASP A 114 -18.92 31.52 -11.68
N TYR A 115 -18.68 30.34 -11.13
CA TYR A 115 -18.46 29.10 -11.87
C TYR A 115 -19.35 27.99 -11.32
N VAL A 116 -19.72 27.04 -12.18
CA VAL A 116 -20.32 25.79 -11.71
C VAL A 116 -19.24 24.84 -11.22
N PHE A 117 -19.55 24.07 -10.19
CA PHE A 117 -18.70 23.03 -9.63
C PHE A 117 -19.48 21.74 -9.54
N ALA A 118 -18.80 20.63 -9.82
CA ALA A 118 -19.29 19.29 -9.52
C ALA A 118 -18.68 18.83 -8.20
N ARG A 119 -19.52 18.37 -7.26
CA ARG A 119 -19.06 17.71 -6.03
C ARG A 119 -19.05 16.21 -6.26
N ILE A 120 -17.86 15.62 -6.34
CA ILE A 120 -17.68 14.20 -6.61
C ILE A 120 -17.21 13.51 -5.35
N LEU A 121 -18.02 12.57 -4.88
CA LEU A 121 -17.65 11.65 -3.82
C LEU A 121 -17.01 10.40 -4.44
N ARG A 122 -15.69 10.27 -4.31
CA ARG A 122 -15.00 9.03 -4.66
C ARG A 122 -14.96 8.12 -3.45
N HIS A 123 -15.70 7.01 -3.51
CA HIS A 123 -15.64 5.99 -2.48
C HIS A 123 -14.24 5.35 -2.43
N GLY A 124 -13.66 5.31 -1.24
CA GLY A 124 -12.38 4.64 -1.00
C GLY A 124 -12.45 3.13 -1.23
N GLN A 125 -11.31 2.55 -1.58
CA GLN A 125 -11.20 1.12 -1.88
C GLN A 125 -10.85 0.28 -0.64
N PRO A 126 -11.21 -1.02 -0.61
CA PRO A 126 -10.74 -1.93 0.44
C PRO A 126 -9.22 -1.90 0.56
N ALA A 127 -8.69 -1.91 1.78
CA ALA A 127 -7.26 -1.79 2.04
C ALA A 127 -6.44 -2.86 1.29
N GLU A 128 -6.93 -4.09 1.23
CA GLU A 128 -6.30 -5.19 0.45
C GLU A 128 -6.06 -4.81 -1.03
N LYS A 129 -7.00 -4.10 -1.66
CA LYS A 129 -6.85 -3.66 -3.06
C LYS A 129 -5.82 -2.55 -3.20
N VAL A 130 -5.86 -1.58 -2.29
CA VAL A 130 -4.89 -0.48 -2.26
C VAL A 130 -3.47 -1.01 -2.01
N LEU A 131 -3.32 -1.93 -1.05
CA LEU A 131 -2.03 -2.55 -0.74
C LEU A 131 -1.45 -3.38 -1.90
N ALA A 132 -2.29 -3.93 -2.78
CA ALA A 132 -1.83 -4.72 -3.92
C ALA A 132 -1.02 -3.89 -4.94
N SER A 133 -1.32 -2.61 -5.09
CA SER A 133 -0.49 -1.67 -5.85
C SER A 133 0.57 -0.99 -4.98
N LEU A 134 0.24 -0.70 -3.71
CA LEU A 134 1.12 0.04 -2.80
C LEU A 134 2.39 -0.72 -2.42
N PHE A 135 2.31 -2.03 -2.18
CA PHE A 135 3.47 -2.81 -1.77
C PHE A 135 4.56 -2.88 -2.86
N PRO A 136 4.27 -3.21 -4.13
CA PRO A 136 5.24 -3.09 -5.22
C PRO A 136 5.89 -1.70 -5.31
N ASP A 137 5.08 -0.65 -5.14
CA ASP A 137 5.52 0.74 -5.23
C ASP A 137 6.45 1.13 -4.06
N ILE A 138 6.13 0.70 -2.83
CA ILE A 138 7.02 0.82 -1.66
C ILE A 138 8.36 0.14 -1.95
N ILE A 139 8.35 -1.12 -2.41
CA ILE A 139 9.59 -1.87 -2.70
C ILE A 139 10.43 -1.16 -3.76
N SER A 140 9.79 -0.65 -4.80
CA SER A 140 10.45 0.02 -5.92
C SER A 140 10.99 1.41 -5.56
N SER A 141 10.44 2.03 -4.51
CA SER A 141 10.84 3.36 -4.04
C SER A 141 12.02 3.35 -3.06
N LEU A 142 12.41 2.18 -2.54
CA LEU A 142 13.53 2.08 -1.60
C LEU A 142 14.82 2.60 -2.21
N TYR A 143 15.60 3.35 -1.42
CA TYR A 143 16.93 3.82 -1.77
C TYR A 143 17.90 2.66 -1.99
N GLN A 144 18.64 2.67 -3.10
CA GLN A 144 19.46 1.54 -3.52
C GLN A 144 20.84 1.98 -4.02
N PRO A 145 21.85 2.07 -3.13
CA PRO A 145 23.18 2.53 -3.51
C PRO A 145 23.92 1.54 -4.46
N LEU A 146 23.38 0.34 -4.68
CA LEU A 146 23.94 -0.73 -5.52
C LEU A 146 22.83 -1.56 -6.20
N ALA A 147 21.86 -0.88 -6.80
CA ALA A 147 20.73 -1.51 -7.49
C ALA A 147 21.16 -2.47 -8.59
N MET A 148 20.67 -3.72 -8.55
CA MET A 148 20.77 -4.69 -9.65
C MET A 148 19.52 -4.62 -10.53
N ARG A 149 19.70 -4.71 -11.85
CA ARG A 149 18.59 -4.82 -12.82
C ARG A 149 18.09 -6.26 -12.89
N TRP A 150 16.79 -6.41 -13.08
CA TRP A 150 16.10 -7.69 -13.09
C TRP A 150 15.65 -8.09 -14.50
N GLY A 151 16.42 -8.97 -15.14
CA GLY A 151 16.12 -9.39 -16.52
C GLY A 151 16.01 -8.21 -17.48
N ASN A 152 14.96 -8.18 -18.31
CA ASN A 152 14.66 -7.06 -19.21
C ASN A 152 13.78 -5.97 -18.57
N ASN A 153 13.46 -6.07 -17.27
CA ASN A 153 12.61 -5.09 -16.59
C ASN A 153 13.45 -3.96 -15.98
N ASP A 154 12.88 -2.76 -15.95
CA ASP A 154 13.49 -1.58 -15.30
C ASP A 154 13.48 -1.64 -13.76
N PHE A 155 12.91 -2.71 -13.19
CA PHE A 155 12.90 -2.92 -11.75
C PHE A 155 14.32 -3.10 -11.21
N LYS A 156 14.57 -2.43 -10.09
CA LYS A 156 15.85 -2.39 -9.39
C LYS A 156 15.62 -2.77 -7.94
N PHE A 157 16.45 -3.69 -7.44
CA PHE A 157 16.55 -3.99 -6.01
C PHE A 157 18.02 -4.22 -5.63
N ILE A 158 18.41 -3.96 -4.39
CA ILE A 158 19.83 -4.09 -3.97
C ILE A 158 20.37 -5.53 -4.13
N ARG A 159 19.49 -6.52 -4.05
CA ARG A 159 19.80 -7.95 -4.13
C ARG A 159 18.69 -8.73 -4.85
N PRO A 160 18.96 -9.94 -5.38
CA PRO A 160 17.88 -10.80 -5.86
C PRO A 160 16.88 -11.15 -4.74
N ILE A 161 15.62 -10.79 -4.92
CA ILE A 161 14.43 -11.25 -4.19
C ILE A 161 14.17 -12.72 -4.55
N HIS A 162 13.75 -13.50 -3.58
CA HIS A 162 13.43 -14.92 -3.73
C HIS A 162 11.98 -15.24 -3.38
N TRP A 163 11.39 -14.48 -2.45
CA TRP A 163 9.99 -14.66 -2.08
C TRP A 163 9.40 -13.36 -1.51
N LEU A 164 8.07 -13.29 -1.56
CA LEU A 164 7.28 -12.18 -1.04
C LEU A 164 6.14 -12.72 -0.19
N VAL A 165 6.08 -12.32 1.08
CA VAL A 165 4.87 -12.53 1.91
C VAL A 165 4.11 -11.22 1.96
N ALA A 166 2.82 -11.24 1.63
CA ALA A 166 2.00 -10.04 1.66
C ALA A 166 0.61 -10.35 2.16
N LEU A 167 0.25 -9.78 3.31
CA LEU A 167 -0.96 -10.12 4.04
C LEU A 167 -1.68 -8.88 4.55
N CYS A 168 -3.00 -8.94 4.57
CA CYS A 168 -3.88 -7.93 5.17
C CYS A 168 -4.98 -8.66 5.96
N GLY A 169 -4.92 -8.58 7.29
CA GLY A 169 -5.75 -9.41 8.18
C GLY A 169 -5.46 -10.90 7.95
N ASN A 170 -6.46 -11.63 7.45
CA ASN A 170 -6.37 -13.05 7.14
C ASN A 170 -6.24 -13.35 5.62
N LYS A 171 -6.07 -12.32 4.79
CA LYS A 171 -6.02 -12.46 3.33
C LYS A 171 -4.63 -12.23 2.78
N ILE A 172 -4.35 -12.88 1.65
CA ILE A 172 -3.15 -12.63 0.84
C ILE A 172 -3.40 -11.40 -0.03
N VAL A 173 -2.53 -10.40 0.08
CA VAL A 173 -2.49 -9.26 -0.83
C VAL A 173 -1.76 -9.70 -2.10
N LYS A 174 -2.50 -9.98 -3.17
CA LYS A 174 -1.95 -10.55 -4.41
C LYS A 174 -1.31 -9.48 -5.29
N PHE A 175 -0.03 -9.63 -5.58
CA PHE A 175 0.70 -8.87 -6.58
C PHE A 175 1.88 -9.69 -7.13
N GLU A 176 2.51 -9.20 -8.19
CA GLU A 176 3.73 -9.76 -8.74
C GLU A 176 4.77 -8.65 -8.91
N LEU A 177 6.01 -8.93 -8.52
CA LEU A 177 7.13 -8.01 -8.68
C LEU A 177 8.36 -8.81 -9.11
N ALA A 178 9.03 -8.36 -10.17
CA ALA A 178 10.21 -9.04 -10.71
C ALA A 178 10.00 -10.53 -11.02
N GLY A 179 8.80 -10.92 -11.46
CA GLY A 179 8.43 -12.31 -11.74
C GLY A 179 8.07 -13.14 -10.50
N ILE A 180 8.05 -12.53 -9.31
CA ILE A 180 7.79 -13.20 -8.04
C ILE A 180 6.40 -12.82 -7.55
N LYS A 181 5.54 -13.83 -7.38
CA LYS A 181 4.18 -13.66 -6.86
C LYS A 181 4.19 -13.61 -5.34
N SER A 182 3.44 -12.67 -4.78
CA SER A 182 3.22 -12.60 -3.34
C SER A 182 2.38 -13.78 -2.84
N GLY A 183 2.62 -14.17 -1.59
CA GLY A 183 1.89 -15.27 -0.96
C GLY A 183 1.92 -15.19 0.57
N ASN A 184 1.77 -16.36 1.20
CA ASN A 184 1.83 -16.53 2.65
C ASN A 184 2.96 -17.46 3.09
N LYS A 185 3.95 -17.72 2.24
CA LYS A 185 5.04 -18.65 2.53
C LYS A 185 6.37 -17.92 2.66
N THR A 186 7.12 -18.24 3.71
CA THR A 186 8.41 -17.65 4.07
C THR A 186 9.52 -18.70 4.09
N SER A 187 10.78 -18.29 4.02
CA SER A 187 11.92 -19.21 4.09
C SER A 187 12.49 -19.32 5.52
N PRO A 188 12.88 -20.53 6.00
CA PRO A 188 13.57 -20.68 7.27
C PRO A 188 15.01 -20.13 7.22
N HIS A 189 15.69 -20.12 8.37
CA HIS A 189 17.12 -19.83 8.39
C HIS A 189 17.89 -20.87 7.57
N ARG A 190 18.90 -20.45 6.79
CA ARG A 190 19.59 -21.31 5.79
C ARG A 190 20.18 -22.60 6.39
N TYR A 191 20.56 -22.55 7.66
CA TYR A 191 21.17 -23.65 8.40
C TYR A 191 20.19 -24.33 9.37
N PHE A 192 18.89 -24.07 9.25
CA PHE A 192 17.89 -24.66 10.14
C PHE A 192 17.63 -26.12 9.76
N LYS A 193 18.25 -27.03 10.53
CA LYS A 193 18.33 -28.47 10.21
C LYS A 193 16.98 -29.22 10.19
N ASN A 194 15.92 -28.66 10.79
CA ASN A 194 14.67 -29.36 11.05
C ASN A 194 13.52 -29.01 10.08
N VAL A 195 13.78 -28.17 9.08
CA VAL A 195 12.80 -27.77 8.07
C VAL A 195 13.53 -27.82 6.73
N GLY A 196 12.99 -28.55 5.75
CA GLY A 196 13.59 -28.65 4.41
C GLY A 196 13.87 -27.28 3.78
N THR A 197 14.66 -27.25 2.70
CA THR A 197 15.17 -26.05 2.03
C THR A 197 14.13 -25.26 1.21
N GLY A 198 12.88 -25.16 1.68
CA GLY A 198 11.76 -24.57 0.93
C GLY A 198 10.92 -23.57 1.72
N LEU A 199 10.01 -22.88 1.01
CA LEU A 199 9.09 -21.92 1.61
C LEU A 199 8.02 -22.61 2.46
N VAL A 200 7.87 -22.17 3.69
CA VAL A 200 6.93 -22.66 4.71
C VAL A 200 5.80 -21.66 4.91
N PRO A 201 4.53 -22.08 4.98
CA PRO A 201 3.43 -21.18 5.30
C PRO A 201 3.64 -20.47 6.65
N VAL A 202 3.47 -19.16 6.68
CA VAL A 202 3.41 -18.41 7.93
C VAL A 202 2.05 -18.69 8.57
N ARG A 203 2.07 -19.51 9.63
CA ARG A 203 0.86 -19.87 10.38
C ARG A 203 0.67 -18.86 11.52
N PHE A 204 -0.23 -17.92 11.32
CA PHE A 204 -0.74 -17.09 12.41
C PHE A 204 -1.77 -17.95 13.14
N GLY A 205 -1.51 -18.26 14.41
CA GLY A 205 -2.37 -19.17 15.19
C GLY A 205 -3.84 -18.75 15.09
N GLY A 206 -4.76 -19.72 15.10
CA GLY A 206 -6.21 -19.56 14.90
C GLY A 206 -6.95 -18.74 15.97
N GLN A 207 -6.33 -17.67 16.46
CA GLN A 207 -6.89 -16.68 17.35
C GLN A 207 -7.79 -15.72 16.54
N PRO A 208 -8.91 -15.27 17.13
CA PRO A 208 -9.91 -14.44 16.44
C PRO A 208 -9.41 -13.03 16.05
N GLN A 209 -8.19 -12.62 16.45
CA GLN A 209 -7.66 -11.26 16.22
C GLN A 209 -6.69 -11.13 15.02
N GLY A 210 -6.40 -12.19 14.28
CA GLY A 210 -5.63 -12.11 13.03
C GLY A 210 -4.12 -11.86 13.19
N LEU A 211 -3.47 -11.53 12.08
CA LEU A 211 -2.04 -11.21 11.93
C LEU A 211 -1.57 -10.23 13.02
N SER A 212 -0.62 -10.62 13.88
CA SER A 212 0.04 -9.74 14.85
C SER A 212 1.56 -9.84 14.77
N LEU A 213 2.27 -8.75 15.12
CA LEU A 213 3.74 -8.76 15.10
C LEU A 213 4.34 -9.84 16.02
N HIS A 214 3.77 -10.00 17.22
CA HIS A 214 4.19 -11.05 18.15
C HIS A 214 4.02 -12.46 17.55
N SER A 215 2.87 -12.74 16.95
CA SER A 215 2.62 -14.04 16.32
C SER A 215 3.55 -14.30 15.13
N TYR A 216 3.88 -13.26 14.36
CA TYR A 216 4.83 -13.32 13.26
C TYR A 216 6.26 -13.61 13.76
N LYS A 217 6.75 -12.85 14.74
CA LYS A 217 8.08 -13.09 15.37
C LYS A 217 8.18 -14.52 15.91
N LYS A 218 7.14 -15.00 16.61
CA LYS A 218 7.08 -16.39 17.12
C LYS A 218 7.06 -17.44 16.00
N ALA A 219 6.41 -17.16 14.87
CA ALA A 219 6.42 -18.04 13.71
C ALA A 219 7.83 -18.13 13.09
N LEU A 220 8.53 -17.00 12.98
CA LEU A 220 9.91 -16.95 12.47
C LEU A 220 10.92 -17.60 13.41
N ALA A 221 10.78 -17.41 14.72
CA ALA A 221 11.67 -18.05 15.71
C ALA A 221 11.63 -19.59 15.62
N LYS A 222 10.44 -20.17 15.34
CA LYS A 222 10.29 -21.62 15.08
C LYS A 222 11.00 -22.10 13.81
N LEU A 223 11.36 -21.17 12.91
CA LEU A 223 12.12 -21.42 11.70
C LEU A 223 13.61 -21.04 11.85
N GLY A 224 14.06 -20.77 13.09
CA GLY A 224 15.43 -20.36 13.40
C GLY A 224 15.76 -18.93 12.97
N VAL A 225 14.76 -18.08 12.73
CA VAL A 225 14.95 -16.69 12.29
C VAL A 225 14.61 -15.75 13.44
N VAL A 226 15.60 -14.97 13.88
CA VAL A 226 15.43 -13.84 14.81
C VAL A 226 15.50 -12.56 13.98
N VAL A 227 14.48 -11.70 14.09
CA VAL A 227 14.31 -10.50 13.26
C VAL A 227 14.35 -9.20 14.05
N ASP A 228 14.42 -9.30 15.37
CA ASP A 228 14.62 -8.15 16.24
C ASP A 228 16.13 -7.89 16.35
N GLN A 229 16.53 -6.63 16.19
CA GLN A 229 17.94 -6.24 16.30
C GLN A 229 18.35 -5.96 17.76
N ASN A 230 17.38 -5.91 18.68
CA ASN A 230 17.59 -5.62 20.09
C ASN A 230 17.39 -6.85 21.00
N GLU A 231 17.11 -8.02 20.41
CA GLU A 231 16.98 -9.31 21.10
C GLU A 231 18.28 -10.11 20.93
#